data_AF-A0A0X8FES8-F1
#
_entry.id   AF-A0A0X8FES8-F1
#
_cell.length_a   1.000
_cell.length_b   1.000
_cell.length_c   1.000
_cell.angle_alpha   90.00
_cell.angle_beta   90.00
_cell.angle_gamma   90.00
#
_symmetry.space_group_name_H-M   'P 1'
#
loop_
_entity.id
_entity.type
_entity.pdbx_description
1 polymer ?
#
loop_
_entity_poly.entity_id
_entity_poly.type
_entity_poly.pdbx_seq_one_letter_code
_entity_poly.pdbx_strand_id
1 'polypeptide(L)'
;MRKVEAIYPIVKTFFNDVTFNDNGYIFTVAYPKLLKNNKYFEETFFQIYRNVMLLFINEGYLFINKNDPLDRDWEIMLPDAVSGEYRRAKIIKKMISVRHVYEIRMDTAYQHLRFLFFPCDNQSLEKDPNLIFCYSYIKEKGRSDPTQPLTEYTQKLRDHVYDINNNEIIIGEEFTI
;
A
#
# COMPACT_ATOMS: atom_id res chain seq x y z
N MET A 1 19.37 0.11 9.57
CA MET A 1 18.62 0.13 8.30
C MET A 1 17.22 -0.38 8.55
N ARG A 2 16.17 0.25 8.01
CA ARG A 2 14.77 -0.19 8.15
C ARG A 2 14.31 -0.80 6.82
N LYS A 3 13.62 -1.93 6.90
CA LYS A 3 13.30 -2.87 5.82
C LYS A 3 11.94 -2.55 5.21
N VAL A 4 11.84 -2.51 3.88
CA VAL A 4 10.56 -2.46 3.15
C VAL A 4 10.44 -3.80 2.43
N GLU A 5 9.49 -4.63 2.83
CA GLU A 5 9.31 -5.96 2.25
C GLU A 5 8.05 -5.99 1.39
N ALA A 6 8.18 -6.58 0.20
CA ALA A 6 7.07 -6.79 -0.72
C ALA A 6 6.90 -8.30 -0.92
N ILE A 7 5.69 -8.81 -0.72
CA ILE A 7 5.42 -10.25 -0.82
C ILE A 7 5.27 -10.63 -2.30
N TYR A 8 6.38 -11.02 -2.91
CA TYR A 8 6.47 -11.45 -4.31
C TYR A 8 5.89 -12.87 -4.58
N PRO A 9 6.02 -13.89 -3.71
CA PRO A 9 5.63 -15.25 -4.09
C PRO A 9 4.12 -15.54 -4.03
N ILE A 10 3.38 -14.97 -3.08
CA ILE A 10 1.95 -15.31 -2.89
C ILE A 10 1.13 -14.88 -4.11
N VAL A 11 1.39 -13.69 -4.67
CA VAL A 11 0.62 -13.18 -5.81
C VAL A 11 0.81 -14.04 -7.06
N LYS A 12 2.02 -14.57 -7.31
CA LYS A 12 2.30 -15.38 -8.51
C LYS A 12 1.73 -16.81 -8.41
N THR A 13 1.70 -17.38 -7.20
CA THR A 13 1.19 -18.74 -6.99
C THR A 13 -0.34 -18.82 -7.00
N PHE A 14 -1.04 -17.75 -6.61
CA PHE A 14 -2.50 -17.72 -6.53
C PHE A 14 -3.21 -17.17 -7.77
N PHE A 15 -2.52 -16.33 -8.56
CA PHE A 15 -3.13 -15.64 -9.69
C PHE A 15 -2.46 -16.01 -11.01
N ASN A 16 -2.31 -17.30 -11.28
CA ASN A 16 -1.85 -17.81 -12.59
C ASN A 16 -2.67 -17.25 -13.77
N ASP A 17 -3.88 -16.74 -13.51
CA ASP A 17 -4.82 -16.24 -14.52
C ASP A 17 -5.14 -14.74 -14.43
N VAL A 18 -4.46 -13.94 -13.59
CA VAL A 18 -4.72 -12.48 -13.60
C VAL A 18 -3.93 -11.82 -14.72
N THR A 19 -4.53 -11.81 -15.91
CA THR A 19 -4.25 -10.78 -16.92
C THR A 19 -4.66 -9.43 -16.36
N PHE A 20 -3.68 -8.65 -15.90
CA PHE A 20 -3.90 -7.26 -15.55
C PHE A 20 -4.14 -6.46 -16.83
N ASN A 21 -5.40 -6.06 -17.05
CA ASN A 21 -5.72 -5.05 -18.05
C ASN A 21 -4.97 -3.74 -17.72
N ASP A 22 -4.66 -2.96 -18.75
CA ASP A 22 -3.65 -1.88 -18.86
C ASP A 22 -3.50 -0.80 -17.75
N ASN A 23 -4.25 -0.83 -16.64
CA ASN A 23 -4.32 0.25 -15.67
C ASN A 23 -3.99 -0.12 -14.20
N GLY A 24 -3.75 -1.41 -13.88
CA GLY A 24 -3.39 -1.86 -12.52
C GLY A 24 -2.13 -2.70 -12.50
N TYR A 25 -1.21 -2.42 -11.59
CA TYR A 25 0.08 -3.10 -11.47
C TYR A 25 0.23 -3.71 -10.08
N ILE A 26 0.79 -4.92 -10.00
CA ILE A 26 1.34 -5.45 -8.75
C ILE A 26 2.40 -4.47 -8.23
N PHE A 27 2.42 -4.21 -6.92
CA PHE A 27 3.31 -3.21 -6.31
C PHE A 27 4.79 -3.42 -6.70
N THR A 28 5.28 -4.66 -6.70
CA THR A 28 6.67 -4.99 -7.07
C THR A 28 7.03 -4.65 -8.51
N VAL A 29 6.04 -4.62 -9.41
CA VAL A 29 6.22 -4.15 -10.80
C VAL A 29 6.14 -2.62 -10.86
N ALA A 30 5.23 -2.04 -10.09
CA ALA A 30 5.00 -0.61 -10.07
C ALA A 30 6.12 0.18 -9.42
N TYR A 31 6.72 -0.35 -8.35
CA TYR A 31 7.78 0.32 -7.60
C TYR A 31 8.97 0.70 -8.50
N PRO A 32 9.63 -0.23 -9.22
CA PRO A 32 10.73 0.14 -10.10
C PRO A 32 10.29 0.96 -11.32
N LYS A 33 9.05 0.78 -11.82
CA LYS A 33 8.59 1.45 -13.05
C LYS A 33 8.07 2.88 -12.82
N LEU A 34 7.32 3.09 -11.74
CA LEU A 34 6.55 4.31 -11.47
C LEU A 34 7.13 5.13 -10.31
N LEU A 35 7.70 4.47 -9.29
CA LEU A 35 8.25 5.14 -8.11
C LEU A 35 9.74 5.42 -8.28
N LYS A 36 10.58 4.39 -8.37
CA LYS A 36 12.05 4.50 -8.33
C LYS A 36 12.63 5.41 -9.41
N ASN A 37 11.99 5.47 -10.58
CA ASN A 37 12.45 6.30 -11.70
C ASN A 37 11.91 7.75 -11.65
N ASN A 38 11.12 8.10 -10.64
CA ASN A 38 10.59 9.45 -10.44
C ASN A 38 10.91 9.92 -9.02
N LYS A 39 11.93 10.79 -8.91
CA LYS A 39 12.43 11.29 -7.62
C LYS A 39 11.33 11.88 -6.73
N TYR A 40 10.40 12.64 -7.29
CA TYR A 40 9.31 13.23 -6.51
C TYR A 40 8.39 12.15 -5.92
N PHE A 41 7.99 11.18 -6.74
CA PHE A 41 7.12 10.10 -6.27
C PHE A 41 7.83 9.16 -5.29
N GLU A 42 9.10 8.88 -5.52
CA GLU A 42 9.92 8.09 -4.60
C GLU A 42 10.04 8.78 -3.23
N GLU A 43 10.45 10.05 -3.20
CA GLU A 43 10.57 10.83 -1.95
C GLU A 43 9.22 10.96 -1.23
N THR A 44 8.16 11.23 -1.99
CA THR A 44 6.79 11.29 -1.47
C THR A 44 6.37 9.96 -0.86
N PHE A 45 6.53 8.85 -1.61
CA PHE A 45 6.19 7.53 -1.12
C PHE A 45 6.94 7.20 0.18
N PHE A 46 8.24 7.49 0.26
CA PHE A 46 9.01 7.25 1.48
C PHE A 46 8.58 8.12 2.65
N GLN A 47 8.22 9.39 2.43
CA GLN A 47 7.68 10.25 3.49
C GLN A 47 6.35 9.71 4.00
N ILE A 48 5.46 9.29 3.09
CA ILE A 48 4.18 8.67 3.45
C ILE A 48 4.44 7.40 4.26
N TYR A 49 5.23 6.48 3.72
CA TYR A 49 5.60 5.22 4.38
C TYR A 49 6.12 5.45 5.80
N ARG A 50 7.05 6.40 5.99
CA ARG A 50 7.58 6.75 7.32
C ARG A 50 6.49 7.20 8.28
N ASN A 51 5.52 7.98 7.82
CA ASN A 51 4.39 8.39 8.66
C ASN A 51 3.48 7.20 8.98
N VAL A 52 3.16 6.34 8.01
CA VAL A 52 2.33 5.14 8.26
C VAL A 52 2.98 4.23 9.29
N MET A 53 4.30 4.10 9.27
CA MET A 53 5.07 3.31 10.23
C MET A 53 5.05 3.87 11.66
N LEU A 54 4.55 5.08 11.88
CA LEU A 54 4.33 5.65 13.22
C LEU A 54 2.93 5.32 13.77
N LEU A 55 2.04 4.79 12.95
CA LEU A 55 0.70 4.38 13.37
C LEU A 55 0.77 3.08 14.17
N PHE A 56 -0.18 2.92 15.08
CA PHE A 56 -0.37 1.66 15.78
C PHE A 56 -1.13 0.68 14.87
N ILE A 57 -0.78 -0.60 14.97
CA ILE A 57 -1.53 -1.67 14.32
C ILE A 57 -2.13 -2.55 15.39
N ASN A 58 -3.42 -2.82 15.27
CA ASN A 58 -4.13 -3.76 16.12
C ASN A 58 -5.26 -4.43 15.34
N GLU A 59 -5.36 -5.76 15.44
CA GLU A 59 -6.35 -6.60 14.75
C GLU A 59 -6.45 -6.32 13.23
N GLY A 60 -5.32 -6.08 12.58
CA GLY A 60 -5.26 -5.73 11.16
C GLY A 60 -5.87 -4.36 10.81
N TYR A 61 -6.01 -3.46 11.78
CA TYR A 61 -6.40 -2.06 11.56
C TYR A 61 -5.27 -1.11 11.93
N LEU A 62 -5.20 0.02 11.22
CA LEU A 62 -4.35 1.16 11.58
C LEU A 62 -5.05 2.07 12.59
N PHE A 63 -4.26 2.63 13.49
CA PHE A 63 -4.69 3.51 14.57
C PHE A 63 -3.76 4.72 14.69
N ILE A 64 -4.33 5.93 14.75
CA ILE A 64 -3.57 7.19 14.94
C ILE A 64 -2.93 7.21 16.34
N ASN A 65 -3.67 6.70 17.32
CA ASN A 65 -3.22 6.42 18.67
C ASN A 65 -3.94 5.18 19.18
N LYS A 66 -3.58 4.66 20.35
CA LYS A 66 -4.11 3.39 20.90
C LYS A 66 -5.64 3.24 20.88
N ASN A 67 -6.40 4.33 20.85
CA ASN A 67 -7.86 4.32 20.93
C ASN A 67 -8.56 4.89 19.69
N ASP A 68 -7.82 5.41 18.71
CA ASP A 68 -8.38 6.15 17.57
C ASP A 68 -8.07 5.44 16.25
N PRO A 69 -9.00 4.61 15.73
CA PRO A 69 -8.80 3.91 14.48
C PRO A 69 -8.72 4.89 13.30
N LEU A 70 -7.90 4.55 12.31
CA LEU A 70 -7.79 5.30 11.08
C LEU A 70 -8.99 5.01 10.17
N ASP A 71 -10.15 5.57 10.52
CA ASP A 71 -11.41 5.41 9.79
C ASP A 71 -11.72 6.58 8.84
N ARG A 72 -10.85 7.59 8.81
CA ARG A 72 -10.96 8.77 7.94
C ARG A 72 -9.68 8.97 7.13
N ASP A 73 -9.77 9.85 6.13
CA ASP A 73 -8.60 10.29 5.37
C ASP A 73 -7.56 10.88 6.33
N TRP A 74 -6.35 10.31 6.34
CA TRP A 74 -5.22 10.84 7.07
C TRP A 74 -4.47 11.84 6.21
N GLU A 75 -4.25 13.03 6.77
CA GLU A 75 -3.51 14.10 6.14
C GLU A 75 -2.10 14.18 6.73
N ILE A 76 -1.09 14.22 5.86
CA ILE A 76 0.28 14.53 6.27
C ILE A 76 0.83 15.69 5.43
N MET A 77 1.86 16.35 5.97
CA MET A 77 2.55 17.42 5.25
C MET A 77 3.53 16.80 4.25
N LEU A 78 3.36 17.10 2.97
CA LEU A 78 4.27 16.70 1.90
C LEU A 78 4.73 17.90 1.08
N PRO A 79 5.94 17.89 0.51
CA PRO A 79 6.37 18.91 -0.43
C PRO A 79 5.50 18.85 -1.70
N ASP A 80 5.06 20.00 -2.19
CA ASP A 80 4.40 20.14 -3.48
C ASP A 80 5.39 19.86 -4.63
N ALA A 81 4.94 19.18 -5.68
CA ALA A 81 5.78 18.78 -6.81
C ALA A 81 6.42 19.96 -7.57
N VAL A 82 5.77 21.13 -7.56
CA VAL A 82 6.17 22.30 -8.33
C VAL A 82 6.99 23.26 -7.47
N SER A 83 6.50 23.60 -6.27
CA SER A 83 7.18 24.58 -5.41
C SER A 83 8.13 23.98 -4.38
N GLY A 84 8.01 22.68 -4.09
CA GLY A 84 8.72 22.03 -2.98
C GLY A 84 8.23 22.43 -1.59
N GLU A 85 7.22 23.31 -1.49
CA GLU A 85 6.67 23.76 -0.21
C GLU A 85 5.83 22.65 0.43
N TYR A 86 5.96 22.49 1.74
CA TYR A 86 5.17 21.51 2.48
C TYR A 86 3.71 21.97 2.57
N ARG A 87 2.79 21.11 2.10
CA ARG A 87 1.34 21.32 2.14
C ARG A 87 0.65 20.08 2.72
N ARG A 88 -0.51 20.28 3.37
CA ARG A 88 -1.35 19.14 3.79
C ARG A 88 -1.89 18.46 2.56
N ALA A 89 -1.65 17.17 2.44
CA ALA A 89 -2.25 16.32 1.42
C ALA A 89 -2.93 15.13 2.08
N LYS A 90 -4.10 14.75 1.54
CA LYS A 90 -4.85 13.56 1.96
C LYS A 90 -4.20 12.34 1.35
N ILE A 91 -3.64 11.50 2.20
CA ILE A 91 -2.61 10.58 1.76
C ILE A 91 -2.95 9.15 2.07
N ILE A 92 -3.68 8.87 3.15
CA ILE A 92 -4.12 7.50 3.45
C ILE A 92 -5.62 7.49 3.63
N LYS A 93 -6.29 6.57 2.96
CA LYS A 93 -7.73 6.37 3.10
C LYS A 93 -8.03 4.91 3.42
N LYS A 94 -8.89 4.66 4.41
CA LYS A 94 -9.51 3.34 4.61
C LYS A 94 -10.55 3.08 3.53
N MET A 95 -10.47 1.94 2.87
CA MET A 95 -11.38 1.58 1.78
C MET A 95 -12.69 1.03 2.34
N ILE A 96 -13.74 1.86 2.36
CA ILE A 96 -15.04 1.57 2.99
C ILE A 96 -15.69 0.26 2.51
N SER A 97 -15.44 -0.15 1.26
CA SER A 97 -16.00 -1.38 0.69
C SER A 97 -15.48 -2.66 1.34
N VAL A 98 -14.39 -2.59 2.10
CA VAL A 98 -13.75 -3.73 2.77
C VAL A 98 -13.20 -3.32 4.14
N ARG A 99 -12.73 -4.28 4.95
CA ARG A 99 -12.41 -4.02 6.37
C ARG A 99 -10.99 -3.52 6.59
N HIS A 100 -10.01 -4.16 5.95
CA HIS A 100 -8.60 -4.06 6.34
C HIS A 100 -7.71 -3.42 5.29
N VAL A 101 -8.30 -2.85 4.23
CA VAL A 101 -7.55 -2.28 3.10
C VAL A 101 -7.49 -0.78 3.20
N TYR A 102 -6.31 -0.26 2.92
CA TYR A 102 -5.98 1.15 2.91
C TYR A 102 -5.38 1.53 1.56
N GLU A 103 -5.61 2.77 1.17
CA GLU A 103 -5.14 3.37 -0.08
C GLU A 103 -4.19 4.52 0.25
N ILE A 104 -2.95 4.45 -0.23
CA ILE A 104 -2.09 5.62 -0.35
C ILE A 104 -2.48 6.41 -1.61
N ARG A 105 -2.62 7.72 -1.47
CA ARG A 105 -2.91 8.67 -2.56
C ARG A 105 -1.74 9.59 -2.79
N MET A 106 -1.20 9.56 -4.00
CA MET A 106 -0.18 10.50 -4.45
C MET A 106 -0.70 11.21 -5.69
N ASP A 107 -1.06 12.48 -5.51
CA ASP A 107 -1.67 13.29 -6.55
C ASP A 107 -0.67 14.35 -7.04
N THR A 108 -0.59 14.49 -8.36
CA THR A 108 -0.04 15.65 -9.04
C THR A 108 -1.13 16.28 -9.90
N ALA A 109 -0.81 17.38 -10.59
CA ALA A 109 -1.73 17.99 -11.56
C ALA A 109 -2.10 17.06 -12.73
N TYR A 110 -1.27 16.04 -13.02
CA TYR A 110 -1.41 15.20 -14.21
C TYR A 110 -1.61 13.72 -13.89
N GLN A 111 -1.22 13.26 -12.70
CA GLN A 111 -1.20 11.85 -12.34
C GLN A 111 -1.76 11.64 -10.93
N HIS A 112 -2.68 10.69 -10.82
CA HIS A 112 -3.31 10.30 -9.56
C HIS A 112 -2.91 8.85 -9.24
N LEU A 113 -1.72 8.68 -8.67
CA LEU A 113 -1.17 7.37 -8.36
C LEU A 113 -1.73 6.87 -7.03
N ARG A 114 -2.13 5.60 -6.99
CA ARG A 114 -2.72 4.92 -5.84
C ARG A 114 -1.93 3.67 -5.50
N PHE A 115 -1.78 3.39 -4.21
CA PHE A 115 -1.26 2.10 -3.73
C PHE A 115 -2.21 1.50 -2.71
N LEU A 116 -2.56 0.24 -2.91
CA LEU A 116 -3.38 -0.51 -1.98
C LEU A 116 -2.50 -1.39 -1.10
N PHE A 117 -2.77 -1.34 0.19
CA PHE A 117 -2.04 -2.10 1.19
C PHE A 117 -2.96 -2.49 2.35
N PHE A 118 -2.49 -3.43 3.18
CA PHE A 118 -3.11 -3.73 4.46
C PHE A 118 -2.02 -3.80 5.55
N PRO A 119 -2.33 -3.41 6.80
CA PRO A 119 -1.38 -3.56 7.89
C PRO A 119 -1.33 -5.03 8.33
N CYS A 120 -0.16 -5.46 8.79
CA CYS A 120 0.07 -6.78 9.36
C CYS A 120 0.51 -6.63 10.81
N ASP A 121 -0.26 -7.19 11.74
CA ASP A 121 0.00 -7.18 13.19
C ASP A 121 0.57 -8.50 13.70
N ASN A 122 1.10 -9.34 12.80
CA ASN A 122 1.57 -10.67 13.17
C ASN A 122 2.86 -10.58 14.00
N GLN A 123 2.74 -10.90 15.29
CA GLN A 123 3.86 -10.94 16.26
C GLN A 123 4.76 -12.16 16.10
N SER A 124 4.36 -13.17 15.32
CA SER A 124 5.14 -14.40 15.09
C SER A 124 6.35 -14.16 14.19
N LEU A 125 6.42 -12.99 13.55
CA LEU A 125 7.41 -12.64 12.57
C LEU A 125 8.19 -11.44 13.12
N GLU A 126 9.15 -11.69 14.02
CA GLU A 126 10.02 -10.68 14.65
C GLU A 126 10.81 -9.78 13.65
N LYS A 127 10.68 -10.04 12.33
CA LYS A 127 11.43 -9.39 11.25
C LYS A 127 10.60 -8.89 10.07
N ASP A 128 9.26 -8.97 10.13
CA ASP A 128 8.38 -8.76 8.98
C ASP A 128 7.74 -7.37 8.89
N PRO A 129 7.17 -7.02 7.72
CA PRO A 129 6.75 -5.66 7.47
C PRO A 129 5.42 -5.38 8.16
N ASN A 130 5.36 -4.29 8.91
CA ASN A 130 4.13 -3.74 9.48
C ASN A 130 3.04 -3.47 8.40
N LEU A 131 3.41 -3.37 7.12
CA LEU A 131 2.53 -3.00 6.01
C LEU A 131 2.82 -3.86 4.78
N ILE A 132 1.78 -4.45 4.18
CA ILE A 132 1.90 -5.27 2.97
C ILE A 132 1.29 -4.52 1.79
N PHE A 133 2.14 -4.06 0.88
CA PHE A 133 1.73 -3.39 -0.37
C PHE A 133 1.39 -4.41 -1.45
N CYS A 134 0.20 -4.30 -2.04
CA CYS A 134 -0.35 -5.31 -2.93
C CYS A 134 -0.40 -4.83 -4.38
N TYR A 135 -1.15 -3.76 -4.62
CA TYR A 135 -1.41 -3.24 -5.95
C TYR A 135 -1.21 -1.74 -6.02
N SER A 136 -1.07 -1.24 -7.23
CA SER A 136 -1.04 0.17 -7.56
C SER A 136 -1.77 0.44 -8.87
N TYR A 137 -2.25 1.66 -9.05
CA TYR A 137 -2.90 2.07 -10.28
C TYR A 137 -2.87 3.59 -10.43
N ILE A 138 -3.01 4.05 -11.67
CA ILE A 138 -3.16 5.47 -11.98
C ILE A 138 -4.63 5.71 -12.26
N LYS A 139 -5.23 6.64 -11.53
CA LYS A 139 -6.61 7.06 -11.75
C LYS A 139 -6.66 8.11 -12.86
N GLU A 140 -7.16 7.72 -14.03
CA GLU A 140 -7.30 8.62 -15.18
C GLU A 140 -8.77 8.92 -15.47
N LYS A 141 -9.08 10.18 -15.75
CA LYS A 141 -10.43 10.59 -16.15
C LYS A 141 -10.78 9.97 -17.50
N GLY A 142 -11.92 9.29 -17.58
CA GLY A 142 -12.42 8.68 -18.83
C GLY A 142 -11.93 7.25 -19.10
N ARG A 143 -11.15 6.65 -18.19
CA ARG A 143 -10.83 5.22 -18.21
C ARG A 143 -11.65 4.43 -17.18
N SER A 144 -11.72 3.12 -17.37
CA SER A 144 -12.26 2.19 -16.36
C SER A 144 -11.50 2.37 -15.03
N ASP A 145 -12.24 2.54 -13.94
CA ASP A 145 -11.68 2.74 -12.61
C ASP A 145 -11.42 1.38 -11.92
N PRO A 146 -10.16 0.95 -11.75
CA PRO A 146 -9.85 -0.35 -11.16
C PRO A 146 -9.92 -0.35 -9.62
N THR A 147 -10.32 0.77 -8.99
CA THR A 147 -10.31 0.94 -7.52
C THR A 147 -11.03 -0.21 -6.80
N GLN A 148 -12.27 -0.50 -7.18
CA GLN A 148 -13.08 -1.52 -6.51
C GLN A 148 -12.51 -2.94 -6.67
N PRO A 149 -12.29 -3.47 -7.89
CA PRO A 149 -11.79 -4.83 -8.03
C PRO A 149 -10.41 -5.03 -7.38
N LEU A 150 -9.50 -4.06 -7.48
CA LEU A 150 -8.19 -4.16 -6.83
C LEU A 150 -8.29 -4.12 -5.30
N THR A 151 -9.24 -3.38 -4.75
CA THR A 151 -9.52 -3.34 -3.31
C THR A 151 -10.04 -4.70 -2.82
N GLU A 152 -10.96 -5.32 -3.55
CA GLU A 152 -11.49 -6.66 -3.24
C GLU A 152 -10.39 -7.73 -3.33
N TYR A 153 -9.51 -7.66 -4.33
CA TYR A 153 -8.36 -8.57 -4.42
C TYR A 153 -7.37 -8.36 -3.27
N THR A 154 -7.13 -7.12 -2.86
CA THR A 154 -6.27 -6.81 -1.71
C THR A 154 -6.84 -7.41 -0.42
N GLN A 155 -8.16 -7.32 -0.21
CA GLN A 155 -8.82 -7.92 0.95
C GLN A 155 -8.71 -9.45 0.93
N LYS A 156 -8.95 -10.09 -0.23
CA LYS A 156 -8.77 -11.55 -0.38
C LYS A 156 -7.35 -12.00 -0.07
N LEU A 157 -6.35 -11.26 -0.54
CA LEU A 157 -4.94 -11.54 -0.23
C LEU A 157 -4.66 -11.42 1.27
N ARG A 158 -5.19 -10.38 1.92
CA ARG A 158 -5.09 -10.23 3.38
C ARG A 158 -5.70 -11.44 4.08
N ASP A 159 -6.94 -11.79 3.78
CA ASP A 159 -7.64 -12.86 4.49
C ASP A 159 -6.89 -14.18 4.34
N HIS A 160 -6.36 -14.43 3.15
CA HIS A 160 -5.51 -15.58 2.90
C HIS A 160 -4.20 -15.58 3.71
N VAL A 161 -3.51 -14.45 3.82
CA VAL A 161 -2.31 -14.32 4.68
C VAL A 161 -2.66 -14.62 6.14
N TYR A 162 -3.83 -14.21 6.64
CA TYR A 162 -4.24 -14.54 8.01
C TYR A 162 -4.72 -15.99 8.17
N ASP A 163 -5.31 -16.59 7.13
CA ASP A 163 -5.74 -17.99 7.12
C ASP A 163 -4.56 -18.97 7.07
N ILE A 164 -3.56 -18.72 6.21
CA ILE A 164 -2.35 -19.56 6.16
C ILE A 164 -1.49 -19.37 7.40
N ASN A 165 -1.53 -18.23 8.09
CA ASN A 165 -0.72 -18.07 9.32
C ASN A 165 -1.13 -19.01 10.47
N ASN A 166 -2.27 -19.70 10.37
CA ASN A 166 -2.57 -20.86 11.22
C ASN A 166 -1.78 -22.15 10.82
N ASN A 167 -1.06 -22.12 9.70
CA ASN A 167 -0.27 -23.18 9.07
C ASN A 167 0.93 -22.57 8.27
N GLU A 168 1.96 -22.06 8.95
CA GLU A 168 3.31 -21.66 8.44
C GLU A 168 3.39 -20.95 7.05
N ILE A 169 3.64 -19.64 7.03
CA ILE A 169 3.99 -18.89 5.81
C ILE A 169 5.51 -18.79 5.63
N ILE A 170 5.99 -19.07 4.41
CA ILE A 170 7.32 -18.70 3.91
C ILE A 170 7.19 -17.39 3.11
N ILE A 171 7.77 -16.30 3.59
CA ILE A 171 7.87 -15.00 2.92
C ILE A 171 9.24 -14.88 2.24
N GLY A 172 9.30 -14.31 1.03
CA GLY A 172 10.54 -13.95 0.32
C GLY A 172 10.29 -12.75 -0.60
N GLU A 173 11.26 -12.10 -1.25
CA GLU A 173 12.69 -11.88 -0.97
C GLU A 173 12.85 -10.44 -0.44
N GLU A 174 13.93 -10.18 0.30
CA GLU A 174 14.27 -8.85 0.80
C GLU A 174 14.78 -7.92 -0.33
N PHE A 175 14.28 -6.68 -0.40
CA PHE A 175 14.95 -5.63 -1.17
C PHE A 175 15.77 -4.76 -0.20
N THR A 176 17.10 -4.83 -0.33
CA THR A 176 18.01 -3.95 0.41
C THR A 176 18.10 -2.59 -0.28
N ILE A 177 17.83 -1.51 0.47
CA ILE A 177 18.06 -0.11 0.07
C ILE A 177 19.42 0.33 0.59
#